data_AF-A0AAU1KI20-F1
#
_entry.id   AF-A0AAU1KI20-F1
#
_cell.length_a   1.000
_cell.length_b   1.000
_cell.length_c   1.000
_cell.angle_alpha   90.00
_cell.angle_beta   90.00
_cell.angle_gamma   90.00
#
_symmetry.space_group_name_H-M   'P 1'
#
loop_
_entity.id
_entity.type
_entity.pdbx_description
1 polymer ?
#
loop_
_entity_poly.entity_id
_entity_poly.type
_entity_poly.pdbx_seq_one_letter_code
_entity_poly.pdbx_strand_id
1 'polypeptide(L)'
;MTEPAAGEAVWEPLSEDVRRTLELLLEGASDVHRALRAQIPHAEMSDSGCSCPCVYLRVDADADAVPAAPTGRSFGPVAGASLLGPDGGYDGEATLFAFEGALADLQFCDWEDRGPGPRPLWEWLGHVYQ
;
A
#
# COMPACT_ATOMS: atom_id res chain seq x y z
N MET A 1 -11.55 6.33 33.20
CA MET A 1 -11.69 5.40 32.06
C MET A 1 -10.49 5.67 31.19
N THR A 2 -9.47 4.83 31.32
CA THR A 2 -8.21 4.97 30.61
C THR A 2 -8.41 4.37 29.24
N GLU A 3 -8.36 5.19 28.19
CA GLU A 3 -8.23 4.72 26.80
C GLU A 3 -7.02 3.77 26.74
N PRO A 4 -7.13 2.57 26.15
CA PRO A 4 -5.96 1.75 25.94
C PRO A 4 -5.01 2.55 25.05
N ALA A 5 -3.80 2.79 25.54
CA ALA A 5 -2.70 3.29 24.74
C ALA A 5 -2.68 2.45 23.45
N ALA A 6 -2.80 3.12 22.31
CA ALA A 6 -2.63 2.49 21.01
C ALA A 6 -1.35 1.65 21.13
N GLY A 7 -1.49 0.32 21.05
CA GLY A 7 -0.34 -0.56 21.06
C GLY A 7 0.64 -0.02 20.04
N GLU A 8 1.88 0.25 20.47
CA GLU A 8 2.92 0.74 19.59
C GLU A 8 2.89 -0.16 18.36
N ALA A 9 2.49 0.42 17.22
CA ALA A 9 2.53 -0.28 15.95
C ALA A 9 3.96 -0.81 15.82
N VAL A 10 4.11 -2.13 15.77
CA VAL A 10 5.43 -2.73 15.55
C VAL A 10 5.71 -2.52 14.08
N TRP A 11 6.43 -1.42 13.79
CA TRP A 11 6.91 -1.12 12.47
C TRP A 11 8.02 -2.10 12.11
N GLU A 12 7.87 -2.73 10.96
CA GLU A 12 8.83 -3.69 10.42
C GLU A 12 9.26 -3.21 9.04
N PRO A 13 10.48 -3.56 8.59
CA PRO A 13 10.88 -3.31 7.21
C PRO A 13 9.86 -3.89 6.23
N LEU A 14 9.66 -3.22 5.08
CA LEU A 14 8.79 -3.75 4.04
C LEU A 14 9.16 -5.19 3.69
N SER A 15 8.16 -6.09 3.70
CA SER A 15 8.34 -7.42 3.15
C SER A 15 8.61 -7.34 1.65
N GLU A 16 9.31 -8.34 1.11
CA GLU A 16 9.59 -8.41 -0.34
C GLU A 16 8.29 -8.34 -1.16
N ASP A 17 7.23 -8.97 -0.66
CA ASP A 17 5.92 -9.01 -1.31
C ASP A 17 5.26 -7.61 -1.40
N VAL A 18 5.23 -6.89 -0.28
CA VAL A 18 4.68 -5.53 -0.21
C VAL A 18 5.54 -4.56 -1.02
N ARG A 19 6.86 -4.66 -0.90
CA ARG A 19 7.79 -3.87 -1.71
C ARG A 19 7.53 -4.07 -3.20
N ARG A 20 7.39 -5.32 -3.65
CA ARG A 20 7.16 -5.63 -5.07
C ARG A 20 5.81 -5.11 -5.55
N THR A 21 4.79 -5.20 -4.70
CA THR A 21 3.45 -4.65 -4.95
C THR A 21 3.51 -3.13 -5.15
N LEU A 22 4.19 -2.40 -4.27
CA LEU A 22 4.40 -0.94 -4.39
C LEU A 22 5.19 -0.59 -5.65
N GLU A 23 6.25 -1.34 -5.98
CA GLU A 23 7.04 -1.14 -7.19
C GLU A 23 6.18 -1.25 -8.46
N LEU A 24 5.25 -2.19 -8.52
CA LEU A 24 4.33 -2.39 -9.66
C LEU A 24 3.24 -1.32 -9.73
N LEU A 25 2.60 -0.98 -8.61
CA LEU A 25 1.60 0.09 -8.56
C LEU A 25 2.18 1.43 -9.03
N LEU A 26 3.44 1.69 -8.69
CA LEU A 26 4.17 2.91 -9.02
C LEU A 26 5.00 2.80 -10.33
N GLU A 27 4.65 1.88 -11.24
CA GLU A 27 5.32 1.75 -12.56
C GLU A 27 5.15 2.93 -13.51
N GLY A 28 4.25 3.84 -13.17
CA GLY A 28 4.01 5.04 -13.96
C GLY A 28 5.24 5.92 -14.11
N ALA A 29 5.29 6.63 -15.24
CA ALA A 29 6.37 7.57 -15.56
C ALA A 29 6.17 8.96 -14.93
N SER A 30 5.09 9.16 -14.16
CA SER A 30 4.78 10.45 -13.53
C SER A 30 5.83 10.82 -12.49
N ASP A 31 6.05 12.12 -12.29
CA ASP A 31 7.01 12.60 -11.28
C ASP A 31 6.56 12.22 -9.86
N VAL A 32 5.25 12.13 -9.62
CA VAL A 32 4.67 11.60 -8.39
C VAL A 32 5.08 10.15 -8.16
N HIS A 33 4.90 9.28 -9.16
CA HIS A 33 5.22 7.85 -9.01
C HIS A 33 6.71 7.61 -8.87
N ARG A 34 7.55 8.36 -9.58
CA ARG A 34 9.01 8.29 -9.41
C ARG A 34 9.43 8.70 -8.00
N ALA A 35 8.86 9.78 -7.46
CA ALA A 35 9.16 10.27 -6.13
C ALA A 35 8.72 9.26 -5.04
N LEU A 36 7.49 8.75 -5.14
CA LEU A 36 6.97 7.73 -4.21
C LEU A 36 7.75 6.42 -4.29
N ARG A 37 8.18 6.00 -5.48
CA ARG A 37 9.02 4.81 -5.64
C ARG A 37 10.38 4.96 -4.96
N ALA A 38 10.94 6.16 -4.96
CA ALA A 38 12.21 6.44 -4.27
C ALA A 38 12.08 6.32 -2.74
N GLN A 39 10.87 6.40 -2.18
CA GLN A 39 10.60 6.24 -0.75
C GLN A 39 10.57 4.78 -0.30
N ILE A 40 10.24 3.84 -1.19
CA ILE A 40 10.10 2.40 -0.88
C ILE A 40 11.29 1.82 -0.08
N PRO A 41 12.58 2.11 -0.42
CA PRO A 41 13.70 1.57 0.34
C PRO A 41 13.83 2.10 1.78
N HIS A 42 13.13 3.19 2.09
CA HIS A 42 13.12 3.89 3.37
C HIS A 42 11.78 3.75 4.09
N ALA A 43 10.91 2.88 3.60
CA ALA A 43 9.59 2.66 4.15
C ALA A 43 9.58 1.47 5.12
N GLU A 44 8.74 1.60 6.14
CA GLU A 44 8.38 0.55 7.07
C GLU A 44 6.89 0.27 6.94
N MET A 45 6.46 -0.92 7.31
CA MET A 45 5.06 -1.29 7.35
C MET A 45 4.65 -1.72 8.75
N SER A 46 3.37 -1.51 9.05
CA SER A 46 2.71 -2.12 10.18
C SER A 46 1.37 -2.67 9.72
N ASP A 47 1.00 -3.82 10.27
CA ASP A 47 -0.39 -4.26 10.24
C ASP A 47 -1.26 -3.17 10.89
N SER A 48 -2.35 -2.79 10.23
CA SER A 48 -3.24 -1.75 10.75
C SER A 48 -4.13 -2.25 11.89
N GLY A 49 -4.15 -3.55 12.15
CA GLY A 49 -5.05 -4.22 13.10
C GLY A 49 -6.51 -4.14 12.68
N CYS A 50 -6.80 -3.82 11.41
CA CYS A 50 -8.16 -3.70 10.91
C CYS A 50 -8.83 -5.08 10.93
N SER A 51 -10.03 -5.15 11.48
CA SER A 51 -10.84 -6.37 11.47
C SER A 51 -11.55 -6.61 10.12
N CYS A 52 -11.26 -5.78 9.12
CA CYS A 52 -11.75 -5.99 7.77
C CYS A 52 -11.05 -7.22 7.15
N PRO A 53 -11.75 -8.00 6.33
CA PRO A 53 -11.14 -9.09 5.57
C PRO A 53 -10.10 -8.60 4.54
N CYS A 54 -10.13 -7.30 4.24
CA CYS A 54 -9.13 -6.61 3.44
C CYS A 54 -7.79 -6.54 4.17
N VAL A 55 -6.69 -6.80 3.46
CA VAL A 55 -5.35 -6.54 3.99
C VAL A 55 -5.11 -5.04 3.94
N TYR A 56 -5.04 -4.42 5.12
CA TYR A 56 -4.76 -3.00 5.27
C TYR A 56 -3.43 -2.84 5.99
N LEU A 57 -2.44 -2.36 5.26
CA LEU A 57 -1.10 -2.12 5.74
C LEU A 57 -0.86 -0.62 5.83
N ARG A 58 -0.40 -0.16 6.99
CA ARG A 58 0.17 1.18 7.10
C ARG A 58 1.57 1.13 6.54
N VAL A 59 1.92 2.11 5.73
CA VAL A 59 3.25 2.28 5.17
C VAL A 59 3.72 3.66 5.58
N ASP A 60 4.83 3.75 6.29
CA ASP A 60 5.41 5.04 6.66
C ASP A 60 6.80 5.15 6.02
N ALA A 61 7.05 6.25 5.34
CA ALA A 61 8.37 6.55 4.78
C ALA A 61 9.04 7.61 5.66
N ASP A 62 10.29 7.36 6.05
CA ASP A 62 11.07 8.33 6.83
C ASP A 62 11.19 9.67 6.05
N ALA A 63 10.43 10.66 6.51
CA ALA A 63 10.35 11.98 5.87
C ALA A 63 11.66 12.77 5.95
N ASP A 64 12.57 12.41 6.86
CA ASP A 64 13.90 13.02 6.95
C ASP A 64 14.90 12.36 5.98
N ALA A 65 14.62 11.13 5.51
CA ALA A 65 15.48 10.38 4.59
C ALA A 65 15.16 10.62 3.11
N VAL A 66 13.92 10.97 2.76
CA VAL A 66 13.46 11.07 1.36
C VAL A 66 12.53 12.26 1.15
N PRO A 67 12.67 13.00 0.02
CA PRO A 67 11.79 14.11 -0.27
C PRO A 67 10.33 13.69 -0.50
N ALA A 68 9.41 14.54 -0.06
CA ALA A 68 7.99 14.41 -0.31
C ALA A 68 7.68 14.47 -1.82
N ALA A 69 6.81 13.59 -2.29
CA ALA A 69 6.29 13.59 -3.64
C ALA A 69 5.36 14.80 -3.87
N PRO A 70 5.24 15.30 -5.11
CA PRO A 70 4.38 16.45 -5.45
C PRO A 70 2.88 16.06 -5.52
N THR A 71 2.35 15.38 -4.51
CA THR A 71 0.93 14.96 -4.41
C THR A 71 0.01 16.07 -3.89
N GLY A 72 0.59 17.18 -3.40
CA GLY A 72 -0.15 18.20 -2.65
C GLY A 72 -0.33 17.83 -1.18
N ARG A 73 -1.05 18.69 -0.43
CA ARG A 73 -1.19 18.60 1.04
C ARG A 73 -2.33 17.70 1.53
N SER A 74 -2.88 16.85 0.66
CA SER A 74 -4.10 16.08 0.98
C SER A 74 -3.81 14.59 1.00
N PHE A 75 -4.42 13.89 1.95
CA PHE A 75 -4.50 12.43 1.93
C PHE A 75 -5.30 11.99 0.71
N GLY A 76 -4.80 11.02 -0.07
CA GLY A 76 -5.56 10.50 -1.19
C GLY A 76 -4.91 9.33 -1.92
N PRO A 77 -5.69 8.64 -2.77
CA PRO A 77 -5.17 7.57 -3.61
C PRO A 77 -4.22 8.13 -4.67
N VAL A 78 -3.09 7.45 -4.87
CA VAL A 78 -2.04 7.84 -5.82
C VAL A 78 -1.76 6.79 -6.89
N ALA A 79 -2.17 5.55 -6.64
CA ALA A 79 -2.14 4.45 -7.59
C ALA A 79 -3.13 3.37 -7.12
N GLY A 80 -3.62 2.56 -8.05
CA GLY A 80 -4.32 1.34 -7.71
C GLY A 80 -4.24 0.31 -8.83
N ALA A 81 -4.71 -0.90 -8.54
CA ALA A 81 -4.80 -1.96 -9.52
C ALA A 81 -5.98 -2.87 -9.23
N SER A 82 -6.59 -3.40 -10.29
CA SER A 82 -7.52 -4.51 -10.16
C SER A 82 -6.80 -5.74 -9.62
N LEU A 83 -7.47 -6.52 -8.78
CA LEU A 83 -7.01 -7.81 -8.30
C LEU A 83 -7.69 -8.90 -9.11
N LEU A 84 -6.90 -9.82 -9.63
CA LEU A 84 -7.34 -10.92 -10.46
C LEU A 84 -7.19 -12.25 -9.74
N GLY A 85 -8.29 -13.00 -9.73
CA GLY A 85 -8.35 -14.37 -9.24
C GLY A 85 -7.52 -15.33 -10.10
N PRO A 86 -7.33 -16.57 -9.65
CA PRO A 86 -6.59 -17.60 -10.40
C PRO A 86 -7.17 -17.93 -11.78
N ASP A 87 -8.46 -17.69 -11.98
CA ASP A 87 -9.19 -17.86 -13.24
C ASP A 87 -9.13 -16.60 -14.14
N GLY A 88 -8.46 -15.54 -13.68
CA GLY A 88 -8.42 -14.23 -14.34
C GLY A 88 -9.68 -13.40 -14.11
N GLY A 89 -10.59 -13.84 -13.23
CA GLY A 89 -11.76 -13.08 -12.78
C GLY A 89 -11.36 -11.86 -11.96
N TYR A 90 -12.22 -10.84 -11.95
CA TYR A 90 -12.03 -9.66 -11.13
C TYR A 90 -12.48 -9.94 -9.69
N ASP A 91 -11.51 -9.96 -8.76
CA ASP A 91 -11.71 -10.39 -7.37
C ASP A 91 -11.58 -9.25 -6.36
N GLY A 92 -10.89 -8.16 -6.73
CA GLY A 92 -10.52 -7.12 -5.75
C GLY A 92 -9.94 -5.84 -6.36
N GLU A 93 -9.59 -4.90 -5.50
CA GLU A 93 -8.78 -3.73 -5.82
C GLU A 93 -7.69 -3.54 -4.77
N ALA A 94 -6.48 -3.26 -5.24
CA ALA A 94 -5.40 -2.69 -4.44
C ALA A 94 -5.35 -1.19 -4.66
N THR A 95 -5.28 -0.41 -3.58
CA THR A 95 -5.16 1.04 -3.63
C THR A 95 -4.05 1.51 -2.71
N LEU A 96 -3.13 2.30 -3.27
CA LEU A 96 -2.06 2.95 -2.54
C LEU A 96 -2.45 4.40 -2.26
N PHE A 97 -2.25 4.83 -1.03
CA PHE A 97 -2.51 6.18 -0.54
C PHE A 97 -1.21 6.88 -0.16
N ALA A 98 -1.20 8.20 -0.35
CA ALA A 98 -0.16 9.08 0.14
C ALA A 98 -0.73 10.17 1.04
N PHE A 99 0.06 10.60 2.02
CA PHE A 99 -0.24 11.73 2.89
C PHE A 99 0.89 12.75 2.80
N GLU A 100 0.57 14.00 2.45
CA GLU A 100 1.54 15.09 2.32
C GLU A 100 2.81 14.75 1.51
N GLY A 101 2.67 13.83 0.54
CA GLY A 101 3.76 13.39 -0.34
C GLY A 101 4.56 12.20 0.17
N ALA A 102 4.22 11.62 1.31
CA ALA A 102 4.77 10.35 1.80
C ALA A 102 3.81 9.19 1.51
N LEU A 103 4.35 7.97 1.31
CA LEU A 103 3.56 6.74 1.40
C LEU A 103 2.86 6.68 2.76
N ALA A 104 1.58 6.28 2.77
CA ALA A 104 0.78 6.28 3.99
C ALA A 104 0.06 4.94 4.23
N ASP A 105 -0.68 4.44 3.24
CA ASP A 105 -1.47 3.22 3.40
C ASP A 105 -1.51 2.42 2.10
N LEU A 106 -1.44 1.09 2.22
CA LEU A 106 -1.75 0.14 1.16
C LEU A 106 -2.98 -0.66 1.57
N GLN A 107 -4.05 -0.48 0.82
CA GLN A 107 -5.28 -1.23 0.98
C GLN A 107 -5.39 -2.29 -0.10
N PHE A 108 -5.70 -3.52 0.29
CA PHE A 108 -5.96 -4.64 -0.60
C PHE A 108 -7.32 -5.23 -0.23
N CYS A 109 -8.33 -4.93 -1.03
CA CYS A 109 -9.71 -5.36 -0.81
C CYS A 109 -10.07 -6.43 -1.82
N ASP A 110 -10.35 -7.64 -1.36
CA ASP A 110 -11.03 -8.64 -2.18
C ASP A 110 -12.53 -8.66 -1.83
N TRP A 111 -13.42 -8.69 -2.83
CA TRP A 111 -14.88 -8.63 -2.59
C TRP A 111 -15.48 -9.94 -2.10
N GLU A 112 -14.74 -11.04 -2.16
CA GLU A 112 -15.18 -12.33 -1.63
C GLU A 112 -14.75 -12.55 -0.17
N ASP A 113 -14.09 -11.56 0.45
CA ASP A 113 -13.55 -11.60 1.82
C ASP A 113 -12.64 -12.81 2.10
N ARG A 114 -11.98 -13.34 1.05
CA ARG A 114 -11.07 -14.48 1.09
C ARG A 114 -9.63 -14.09 1.43
N GLY A 115 -9.31 -12.81 1.32
CA GLY A 115 -7.93 -12.30 1.37
C GLY A 115 -7.10 -12.79 0.18
N PRO A 116 -5.81 -12.40 0.12
CA PRO A 116 -4.89 -12.78 -0.97
C PRO A 116 -4.55 -14.29 -1.02
N GLY A 117 -5.23 -15.15 -0.25
CA GLY A 117 -4.94 -16.57 -0.18
C GLY A 117 -3.46 -16.86 0.13
N PRO A 118 -2.88 -17.97 -0.36
CA PRO A 118 -1.47 -18.30 -0.15
C PRO A 118 -0.53 -17.59 -1.16
N ARG A 119 -1.07 -16.77 -2.07
CA ARG A 119 -0.31 -16.17 -3.17
C ARG A 119 0.24 -14.81 -2.73
N PRO A 120 1.45 -14.43 -3.21
CA PRO A 120 1.99 -13.10 -2.99
C PRO A 120 1.05 -12.01 -3.54
N LEU A 121 0.92 -10.88 -2.83
CA LEU A 121 0.06 -9.74 -3.20
C LEU A 121 0.30 -9.27 -4.63
N TRP A 122 1.56 -9.21 -5.07
CA TRP A 122 1.90 -8.72 -6.41
C TRP A 122 1.38 -9.60 -7.55
N GLU A 123 1.16 -10.90 -7.29
CA GLU A 123 0.62 -11.81 -8.31
C GLU A 123 -0.86 -11.59 -8.59
N TRP A 124 -1.58 -10.95 -7.66
CA TRP A 124 -2.99 -10.61 -7.87
C TRP A 124 -3.15 -9.38 -8.75
N LEU A 125 -2.12 -8.53 -8.89
CA LEU A 125 -2.24 -7.27 -9.62
C LEU A 125 -2.49 -7.52 -11.11
N GLY A 126 -3.64 -7.05 -11.57
CA GLY A 126 -4.03 -6.98 -12.97
C GLY A 126 -3.79 -5.60 -13.55
N HIS A 127 -4.85 -4.95 -14.03
CA HIS A 127 -4.76 -3.64 -14.64
C HIS A 127 -4.46 -2.55 -13.60
N VAL A 128 -3.30 -1.90 -13.72
CA VAL A 128 -2.91 -0.75 -12.90
C VAL A 128 -3.57 0.52 -13.44
N TYR A 129 -4.23 1.27 -12.58
CA TYR A 129 -4.81 2.59 -12.86
C TYR A 129 -4.13 3.67 -12.02
N GLN A 130 -3.95 4.82 -12.67
CA GLN A 130 -3.03 5.89 -12.25
C GLN A 130 -3.68 7.26 -12.39
#